data_AF-A0A137QTT8-F1
#
_entry.id   AF-A0A137QTT8-F1
#
_cell.length_a   1.000
_cell.length_b   1.000
_cell.length_c   1.000
_cell.angle_alpha   90.00
_cell.angle_beta   90.00
_cell.angle_gamma   90.00
#
_symmetry.space_group_name_H-M   'P 1'
#
loop_
_entity.id
_entity.type
_entity.pdbx_description
1 polymer ?
#
loop_
_entity_poly.entity_id
_entity_poly.type
_entity_poly.pdbx_seq_one_letter_code
_entity_poly.pdbx_strand_id
1 'polypeptide(L)'
;MTVAGSWLILFSTLGYIYSFGVYEDYYTRIFLTGHSPSSIALFMLSLAQEGQYYQVFLSQGVGMGVGTGLLFTPSTAIVSVHFKRRRSLAYGAALTGISIGALLFPIVLNQLIPRFGFADTVRITGYITLGCLTAGIALIRPPPRVSRNQQTVADISSFFHDPPYLWFLFTAIVSLLSIYFPAIYLQLYAVDHNIGDSLAFYSIAILNGVGIVGRVGSTWLADKYGIWNVQTPVTLGTAATIWAILGVWMGSFQLALPFAMGPLAGRVFDAGCARLIVAMGSLLFVFSLFMLSLAQEGQYYQVFLSQGVGMGVGTGLLFTPSTAIVSVHFKRRRSLAYGAALTGISIGALLFPIVLKTLTSETSQLIPRFGFADTVRITGYITLGCLTAGIALIRPPPRVSRNQQTVADISSFFHDPPYLWFLFTAIVSLLSIYFPAIYLQLYAVDHNIGDSLAFYSIAILNGVGIVGRVGSTWLADKYGIWNVQTPVTLGTAATIWAILGVHSPATLVVVSCLYGIFSGAWLAVSVSGLVSLASSPSEVGVRVGIANAFMSLGLLASGPLQGALLSSQFHWIRPNVFSATLMSISTVFSIIIRTLISKRKNSQWI
;
A
#
# COMPACT_ATOMS: atom_id res chain seq x y z
N MET A 1 -23.17 -33.38 10.89
CA MET A 1 -24.06 -33.52 9.71
C MET A 1 -24.09 -32.22 8.93
N THR A 2 -24.77 -31.15 9.38
CA THR A 2 -24.87 -29.90 8.60
C THR A 2 -23.51 -29.30 8.21
N VAL A 3 -22.53 -29.26 9.12
CA VAL A 3 -21.15 -28.82 8.81
C VAL A 3 -20.50 -29.69 7.72
N ALA A 4 -20.67 -31.02 7.78
CA ALA A 4 -20.12 -31.94 6.78
C ALA A 4 -20.83 -31.80 5.42
N GLY A 5 -22.14 -31.57 5.43
CA GLY A 5 -22.91 -31.30 4.20
C GLY A 5 -22.47 -30.01 3.53
N SER A 6 -22.35 -28.92 4.30
CA SER A 6 -21.80 -27.65 3.82
C SER A 6 -20.35 -27.78 3.36
N TRP A 7 -19.52 -28.56 4.06
CA TRP A 7 -18.14 -28.83 3.68
C TRP A 7 -18.04 -29.51 2.31
N LEU A 8 -18.84 -30.56 2.06
CA LEU A 8 -18.85 -31.27 0.78
C LEU A 8 -19.29 -30.38 -0.38
N ILE A 9 -20.32 -29.55 -0.17
CA ILE A 9 -20.79 -28.60 -1.18
C ILE A 9 -19.72 -27.55 -1.49
N LEU A 10 -19.07 -26.99 -0.46
CA LEU A 10 -18.01 -26.00 -0.63
C LEU A 10 -16.73 -26.59 -1.26
N PHE A 11 -16.41 -27.84 -0.91
CA PHE A 11 -15.32 -28.61 -1.51
C PHE A 11 -15.53 -28.77 -3.02
N SER A 12 -16.72 -29.20 -3.44
CA SER A 12 -16.99 -29.53 -4.84
C SER A 12 -17.37 -28.34 -5.72
N THR A 13 -17.75 -27.20 -5.14
CA THR A 13 -18.11 -25.98 -5.90
C THR A 13 -16.93 -25.01 -5.98
N LEU A 14 -16.71 -24.21 -4.93
CA LEU A 14 -15.63 -23.24 -4.90
C LEU A 14 -14.26 -23.90 -4.99
N GLY A 15 -14.06 -25.05 -4.34
CA GLY A 15 -12.81 -25.79 -4.47
C GLY A 15 -12.48 -26.20 -5.92
N TYR A 16 -13.49 -26.52 -6.73
CA TYR A 16 -13.30 -26.81 -8.16
C TYR A 16 -12.95 -25.54 -8.97
N ILE A 17 -13.60 -24.40 -8.68
CA ILE A 17 -13.35 -23.11 -9.35
C ILE A 17 -11.88 -22.68 -9.26
N TYR A 18 -11.21 -22.97 -8.13
CA TYR A 18 -9.78 -22.68 -7.97
C TYR A 18 -8.86 -23.47 -8.92
N SER A 19 -9.40 -24.41 -9.71
CA SER A 19 -8.65 -25.09 -10.78
C SER A 19 -8.60 -24.32 -12.09
N PHE A 20 -9.10 -23.06 -12.11
CA PHE A 20 -9.09 -22.19 -13.29
C PHE A 20 -7.74 -22.14 -14.01
N GLY A 21 -6.62 -22.04 -13.28
CA GLY A 21 -5.28 -21.98 -13.88
C GLY A 21 -4.90 -23.23 -14.69
N VAL A 22 -5.44 -24.41 -14.37
CA VAL A 22 -5.22 -25.65 -15.15
C VAL A 22 -6.01 -25.60 -16.45
N TYR A 23 -7.23 -25.05 -16.41
CA TYR A 23 -8.04 -24.83 -17.61
C TYR A 23 -7.43 -23.78 -18.52
N GLU A 24 -6.95 -22.67 -17.96
CA GLU A 24 -6.30 -21.58 -18.69
C GLU A 24 -5.03 -22.03 -19.40
N ASP A 25 -4.15 -22.78 -18.72
CA ASP A 25 -2.94 -23.36 -19.33
C ASP A 25 -3.30 -24.32 -20.48
N TYR A 26 -4.28 -25.21 -20.27
CA TYR A 26 -4.75 -26.12 -21.31
C TYR A 26 -5.35 -25.37 -22.51
N TYR A 27 -6.16 -24.35 -22.27
CA TYR A 27 -6.75 -23.51 -23.32
C TYR A 27 -5.67 -22.77 -24.11
N THR A 28 -4.67 -22.22 -23.43
CA THR A 28 -3.56 -21.50 -24.07
C THR A 28 -2.70 -22.46 -24.91
N ARG A 29 -2.42 -23.67 -24.43
CA ARG A 29 -1.54 -24.63 -25.13
C ARG A 29 -2.21 -25.38 -26.28
N ILE A 30 -3.53 -25.55 -26.26
CA ILE A 30 -4.22 -26.46 -27.19
C ILE A 30 -5.28 -25.73 -28.03
N PHE A 31 -6.08 -24.84 -27.42
CA PHE A 31 -7.19 -24.20 -28.13
C PHE A 31 -6.85 -22.81 -28.67
N LEU A 32 -5.98 -22.06 -27.99
CA LEU A 32 -5.71 -20.63 -28.24
C LEU A 32 -4.19 -20.36 -28.28
N THR A 33 -3.45 -21.19 -29.01
CA THR A 33 -1.98 -21.20 -29.11
C THR A 33 -1.33 -19.91 -29.63
N GLY A 34 -2.11 -18.96 -30.15
CA GLY A 34 -1.65 -17.65 -30.64
C GLY A 34 -2.10 -16.45 -29.80
N HIS A 35 -2.77 -16.65 -28.66
CA HIS A 35 -3.30 -15.55 -27.84
C HIS A 35 -2.63 -15.51 -26.47
N SER A 36 -2.33 -14.29 -26.00
CA SER A 36 -1.82 -14.13 -24.64
C SER A 36 -2.90 -14.47 -23.60
N PRO A 37 -2.55 -14.95 -22.39
CA PRO A 37 -3.53 -15.28 -21.34
C PRO A 37 -4.49 -14.12 -21.03
N SER A 38 -3.99 -12.88 -21.08
CA SER A 38 -4.81 -11.67 -20.90
C SER A 38 -5.76 -11.41 -22.07
N SER A 39 -5.39 -11.76 -23.30
CA SER A 39 -6.27 -11.74 -24.48
C SER A 39 -7.38 -12.79 -24.37
N ILE A 40 -7.10 -13.96 -23.82
CA ILE A 40 -8.07 -15.05 -23.61
C ILE A 40 -9.11 -14.65 -22.57
N ALA A 41 -8.67 -14.05 -21.46
CA ALA A 41 -9.57 -13.50 -20.43
C ALA A 41 -10.46 -12.36 -20.94
N LEU A 42 -9.91 -11.45 -21.77
CA LEU A 42 -10.65 -10.37 -22.42
C LEU A 42 -11.59 -10.89 -23.53
N PHE A 43 -11.19 -11.93 -24.27
CA PHE A 43 -11.98 -12.58 -25.31
C PHE A 43 -13.20 -13.32 -24.75
N MET A 44 -13.09 -13.93 -23.56
CA MET A 44 -14.25 -14.47 -22.85
C MET A 44 -15.22 -13.37 -22.38
N LEU A 45 -14.76 -12.12 -22.28
CA LEU A 45 -15.58 -10.95 -21.96
C LEU A 45 -16.20 -10.29 -23.21
N SER A 46 -15.53 -10.36 -24.36
CA SER A 46 -15.95 -9.77 -25.63
C SER A 46 -16.51 -10.83 -26.59
N LEU A 47 -17.83 -10.95 -26.57
CA LEU A 47 -18.69 -11.82 -27.39
C LEU A 47 -18.10 -12.28 -28.74
N ALA A 48 -18.07 -13.60 -28.93
CA ALA A 48 -17.41 -14.38 -29.97
C ALA A 48 -17.87 -14.16 -31.43
N GLN A 49 -16.93 -14.35 -32.37
CA GLN A 49 -16.96 -15.21 -33.59
C GLN A 49 -15.49 -15.31 -34.11
N GLU A 50 -14.93 -16.40 -34.64
CA GLU A 50 -15.41 -17.66 -35.24
C GLU A 50 -14.89 -18.93 -34.51
N GLY A 51 -15.70 -20.03 -34.51
CA GLY A 51 -15.22 -21.39 -34.21
C GLY A 51 -15.70 -22.09 -32.91
N GLN A 52 -16.97 -21.98 -32.51
CA GLN A 52 -17.65 -22.83 -31.48
C GLN A 52 -17.15 -22.81 -30.01
N TYR A 53 -16.62 -21.71 -29.47
CA TYR A 53 -16.20 -21.63 -28.05
C TYR A 53 -17.26 -21.13 -27.05
N TYR A 54 -18.46 -20.77 -27.51
CA TYR A 54 -19.55 -20.28 -26.66
C TYR A 54 -20.04 -21.34 -25.64
N GLN A 55 -19.87 -22.63 -25.95
CA GLN A 55 -20.28 -23.74 -25.09
C GLN A 55 -19.48 -23.77 -23.79
N VAL A 56 -18.19 -23.42 -23.84
CA VAL A 56 -17.33 -23.33 -22.65
C VAL A 56 -17.74 -22.13 -21.79
N PHE A 57 -17.98 -20.97 -22.39
CA PHE A 57 -18.44 -19.78 -21.66
C PHE A 57 -19.82 -19.99 -21.00
N LEU A 58 -20.80 -20.55 -21.72
CA LEU A 58 -22.13 -20.80 -21.17
C LEU A 58 -22.11 -21.86 -20.07
N SER A 59 -21.29 -22.92 -20.21
CA SER A 59 -21.25 -24.01 -19.23
C SER A 59 -20.36 -23.69 -18.01
N GLN A 60 -19.12 -23.22 -18.22
CA GLN A 60 -18.17 -22.89 -17.14
C GLN A 60 -18.32 -21.46 -16.62
N GLY A 61 -18.54 -20.47 -17.48
CA GLY A 61 -18.68 -19.07 -17.02
C GLY A 61 -20.04 -18.83 -16.36
N VAL A 62 -21.11 -18.98 -17.13
CA VAL A 62 -22.47 -18.68 -16.66
C VAL A 62 -23.05 -19.82 -15.82
N GLY A 63 -23.05 -21.05 -16.34
CA GLY A 63 -23.66 -22.21 -15.69
C GLY A 63 -23.02 -22.53 -14.33
N MET A 64 -21.69 -22.62 -14.29
CA MET A 64 -20.97 -22.85 -13.04
C MET A 64 -21.05 -21.67 -12.07
N GLY A 65 -21.02 -20.43 -12.57
CA GLY A 65 -21.15 -19.22 -11.76
C GLY A 65 -22.51 -19.12 -11.06
N VAL A 66 -23.60 -19.32 -11.81
CA VAL A 66 -24.97 -19.34 -11.28
C VAL A 66 -25.14 -20.51 -10.31
N GLY A 67 -24.69 -21.71 -10.68
CA GLY A 67 -24.76 -22.90 -9.82
C GLY A 67 -24.02 -22.71 -8.49
N THR A 68 -22.83 -22.12 -8.53
CA THR A 68 -22.03 -21.85 -7.32
C THR A 68 -22.67 -20.76 -6.46
N GLY A 69 -23.19 -19.69 -7.07
CA GLY A 69 -23.91 -18.63 -6.34
C GLY A 69 -25.15 -19.15 -5.60
N LEU A 70 -25.91 -20.03 -6.25
CA LEU A 70 -27.10 -20.66 -5.67
C LEU A 70 -26.76 -21.64 -4.53
N LEU A 71 -25.57 -22.25 -4.55
CA LEU A 71 -25.15 -23.24 -3.54
C LEU A 71 -24.37 -22.60 -2.38
N PHE A 72 -23.58 -21.56 -2.63
CA PHE A 72 -22.69 -20.96 -1.65
C PHE A 72 -23.43 -20.30 -0.47
N THR A 73 -24.38 -19.43 -0.78
CA THR A 73 -25.13 -18.68 0.24
C THR A 73 -25.92 -19.60 1.18
N PRO A 74 -26.74 -20.56 0.71
CA PRO A 74 -27.48 -21.44 1.61
C PRO A 74 -26.57 -22.42 2.37
N SER A 75 -25.52 -22.96 1.73
CA SER A 75 -24.62 -23.91 2.39
C SER A 75 -23.83 -23.26 3.54
N THR A 76 -23.47 -21.98 3.42
CA THR A 76 -22.80 -21.24 4.49
C THR A 76 -23.78 -20.74 5.55
N ALA A 77 -24.94 -20.21 5.15
CA ALA A 77 -25.95 -19.69 6.06
C ALA A 77 -26.50 -20.76 7.02
N ILE A 78 -26.73 -21.99 6.53
CA ILE A 78 -27.37 -23.05 7.32
C ILE A 78 -26.51 -23.54 8.49
N VAL A 79 -25.18 -23.50 8.37
CA VAL A 79 -24.26 -23.79 9.49
C VAL A 79 -24.46 -22.77 10.59
N SER A 80 -24.58 -21.51 10.21
CA SER A 80 -24.69 -20.39 11.12
C SER A 80 -26.00 -20.39 11.92
N VAL A 81 -27.07 -20.99 11.38
CA VAL A 81 -28.38 -21.15 12.04
C VAL A 81 -28.38 -22.30 13.05
N HIS A 82 -27.65 -23.38 12.77
CA HIS A 82 -27.64 -24.59 13.63
C HIS A 82 -26.72 -24.49 14.84
N PHE A 83 -25.69 -23.63 14.79
CA PHE A 83 -24.70 -23.51 15.85
C PHE A 83 -24.82 -22.17 16.59
N LYS A 84 -25.26 -22.21 17.84
CA LYS A 84 -25.28 -21.04 18.75
C LYS A 84 -24.00 -20.88 19.58
N ARG A 85 -23.34 -22.00 19.91
CA ARG A 85 -22.05 -22.04 20.63
C ARG A 85 -20.96 -22.50 19.68
N ARG A 86 -19.77 -21.86 19.74
CA ARG A 86 -18.66 -22.10 18.82
C ARG A 86 -19.07 -21.98 17.34
N ARG A 87 -19.91 -20.97 17.05
CA ARG A 87 -20.51 -20.74 15.74
C ARG A 87 -19.44 -20.47 14.69
N SER A 88 -18.44 -19.67 15.04
CA SER A 88 -17.38 -19.29 14.11
C SER A 88 -16.54 -20.51 13.75
N LEU A 89 -16.18 -21.35 14.72
CA LEU A 89 -15.42 -22.59 14.49
C LEU A 89 -16.17 -23.59 13.60
N ALA A 90 -17.48 -23.77 13.82
CA ALA A 90 -18.30 -24.64 12.96
C ALA A 90 -18.35 -24.12 11.51
N TYR A 91 -18.41 -22.79 11.36
CA TYR A 91 -18.36 -22.12 10.06
C TYR A 91 -16.98 -22.26 9.39
N GLY A 92 -15.90 -22.05 10.14
CA GLY A 92 -14.52 -22.23 9.68
C GLY A 92 -14.22 -23.67 9.27
N ALA A 93 -14.70 -24.64 10.03
CA ALA A 93 -14.60 -26.06 9.69
C ALA A 93 -15.30 -26.36 8.36
N ALA A 94 -16.51 -25.85 8.11
CA ALA A 94 -17.18 -26.01 6.82
C ALA A 94 -16.39 -25.34 5.67
N LEU A 95 -15.85 -24.14 5.88
CA LEU A 95 -15.06 -23.41 4.88
C LEU A 95 -13.73 -24.09 4.51
N THR A 96 -13.20 -25.00 5.34
CA THR A 96 -12.01 -25.79 4.95
C THR A 96 -12.25 -26.65 3.71
N GLY A 97 -13.51 -26.95 3.36
CA GLY A 97 -13.86 -27.64 2.12
C GLY A 97 -13.33 -26.91 0.90
N ILE A 98 -13.44 -25.57 0.88
CA ILE A 98 -12.90 -24.73 -0.21
C ILE A 98 -11.38 -24.94 -0.35
N SER A 99 -10.64 -24.87 0.76
CA SER A 99 -9.17 -25.06 0.77
C SER A 99 -8.76 -26.43 0.24
N ILE A 100 -9.41 -27.48 0.73
CA ILE A 100 -9.04 -28.86 0.42
C ILE A 100 -9.42 -29.18 -1.04
N GLY A 101 -10.55 -28.67 -1.53
CA GLY A 101 -10.92 -28.78 -2.94
C GLY A 101 -9.96 -28.02 -3.85
N ALA A 102 -9.63 -26.78 -3.49
CA ALA A 102 -8.67 -25.95 -4.22
C ALA A 102 -7.24 -26.51 -4.23
N LEU A 103 -6.91 -27.36 -3.25
CA LEU A 103 -5.66 -28.12 -3.22
C LEU A 103 -5.74 -29.37 -4.12
N LEU A 104 -6.82 -30.15 -4.02
CA LEU A 104 -6.91 -31.47 -4.65
C LEU A 104 -7.32 -31.44 -6.13
N PHE A 105 -8.31 -30.63 -6.52
CA PHE A 105 -8.82 -30.63 -7.89
C PHE A 105 -7.76 -30.24 -8.94
N PRO A 106 -6.90 -29.22 -8.74
CA PRO A 106 -5.83 -28.91 -9.69
C PRO A 106 -4.84 -30.08 -9.85
N ILE A 107 -4.50 -30.77 -8.76
CA ILE A 107 -3.59 -31.92 -8.76
C ILE A 107 -4.21 -33.09 -9.54
N VAL A 108 -5.49 -33.40 -9.25
CA VAL A 108 -6.23 -34.47 -9.92
C VAL A 108 -6.34 -34.18 -11.42
N LEU A 109 -6.70 -32.96 -11.81
CA LEU A 109 -6.77 -32.57 -13.21
C LEU A 109 -5.40 -32.69 -13.90
N ASN A 110 -4.33 -32.18 -13.29
CA ASN A 110 -2.98 -32.22 -13.87
C ASN A 110 -2.45 -33.66 -14.05
N GLN A 111 -2.77 -34.58 -13.13
CA GLN A 111 -2.34 -35.98 -13.27
C GLN A 111 -3.22 -36.81 -14.22
N LEU A 112 -4.51 -36.48 -14.34
CA LEU A 112 -5.45 -37.25 -15.16
C LEU A 112 -5.50 -36.77 -16.62
N ILE A 113 -5.32 -35.48 -16.88
CA ILE A 113 -5.35 -34.92 -18.25
C ILE A 113 -4.36 -35.65 -19.18
N PRO A 114 -3.09 -35.89 -18.80
CA PRO A 114 -2.14 -36.62 -19.66
C PRO A 114 -2.49 -38.10 -19.88
N ARG A 115 -3.26 -38.72 -18.96
CA ARG A 115 -3.57 -40.15 -18.98
C ARG A 115 -4.87 -40.48 -19.70
N PHE A 116 -5.91 -39.68 -19.49
CA PHE A 116 -7.27 -39.94 -19.96
C PHE A 116 -7.75 -38.88 -20.97
N GLY A 117 -6.97 -37.84 -21.22
CA GLY A 117 -7.40 -36.70 -22.02
C GLY A 117 -8.33 -35.76 -21.24
N PHE A 118 -8.49 -34.55 -21.76
CA PHE A 118 -9.20 -33.47 -21.08
C PHE A 118 -10.69 -33.76 -20.86
N ALA A 119 -11.39 -34.24 -21.90
CA ALA A 119 -12.83 -34.46 -21.84
C ALA A 119 -13.20 -35.52 -20.78
N ASP A 120 -12.50 -36.65 -20.77
CA ASP A 120 -12.78 -37.73 -19.82
C ASP A 120 -12.33 -37.37 -18.41
N THR A 121 -11.24 -36.61 -18.26
CA THR A 121 -10.82 -36.07 -16.97
C THR A 121 -11.88 -35.13 -16.37
N VAL A 122 -12.45 -34.22 -17.17
CA VAL A 122 -13.53 -33.31 -16.73
C VAL A 122 -14.81 -34.07 -16.38
N ARG A 123 -15.12 -35.16 -17.09
CA ARG A 123 -16.26 -36.03 -16.75
C ARG A 123 -16.04 -36.75 -15.42
N ILE A 124 -14.86 -37.32 -15.20
CA ILE A 124 -14.48 -37.99 -13.95
C ILE A 124 -14.63 -37.03 -12.78
N THR A 125 -14.06 -35.82 -12.88
CA THR A 125 -14.20 -34.82 -11.81
C THR A 125 -15.63 -34.29 -11.67
N GLY A 126 -16.40 -34.26 -12.75
CA GLY A 126 -17.85 -34.00 -12.74
C GLY A 126 -18.64 -35.04 -11.94
N TYR A 127 -18.35 -36.33 -12.10
CA TYR A 127 -18.99 -37.40 -11.31
C TYR A 127 -18.60 -37.33 -9.82
N ILE A 128 -17.34 -37.00 -9.51
CA ILE A 128 -16.88 -36.76 -8.13
C ILE A 128 -17.65 -35.59 -7.51
N THR A 129 -17.80 -34.49 -8.27
CA THR A 129 -18.55 -33.31 -7.86
C THR A 129 -20.01 -33.63 -7.60
N LEU A 130 -20.65 -34.41 -8.49
CA LEU A 130 -22.04 -34.85 -8.33
C LEU A 130 -22.22 -35.71 -7.08
N GLY A 131 -21.29 -36.64 -6.81
CA GLY A 131 -21.31 -37.46 -5.59
C GLY A 131 -21.17 -36.61 -4.32
N CYS A 132 -20.28 -35.60 -4.33
CA CYS A 132 -20.13 -34.69 -3.20
C CYS A 132 -21.37 -33.82 -2.98
N LEU A 133 -22.01 -33.33 -4.05
CA LEU A 133 -23.22 -32.52 -3.96
C LEU A 133 -24.41 -33.34 -3.45
N THR A 134 -24.61 -34.56 -3.94
CA THR A 134 -25.71 -35.44 -3.48
C THR A 134 -25.55 -35.81 -2.01
N ALA A 135 -24.35 -36.20 -1.59
CA ALA A 135 -24.03 -36.44 -0.18
C ALA A 135 -24.16 -35.16 0.66
N GLY A 136 -23.74 -34.02 0.12
CA GLY A 136 -23.82 -32.71 0.75
C GLY A 136 -25.25 -32.30 1.06
N ILE A 137 -26.13 -32.42 0.07
CA ILE A 137 -27.57 -32.15 0.19
C ILE A 137 -28.22 -33.11 1.21
N ALA A 138 -27.89 -34.40 1.17
CA ALA A 138 -28.44 -35.38 2.11
C ALA A 138 -28.03 -35.10 3.58
N LEU A 139 -26.87 -34.47 3.79
CA LEU A 139 -26.35 -34.15 5.12
C LEU A 139 -26.81 -32.78 5.66
N ILE A 140 -27.34 -31.90 4.80
CA ILE A 140 -27.92 -30.63 5.22
C ILE A 140 -29.26 -30.88 5.89
N ARG A 141 -29.41 -30.35 7.12
CA ARG A 141 -30.67 -30.38 7.86
C ARG A 141 -31.42 -29.07 7.67
N PRO A 142 -32.75 -29.09 7.42
CA PRO A 142 -33.53 -27.87 7.31
C PRO A 142 -33.50 -27.08 8.63
N PRO A 143 -33.56 -25.74 8.56
CA PRO A 143 -33.58 -24.91 9.75
C PRO A 143 -34.83 -25.20 10.60
N PRO A 144 -34.77 -24.99 11.93
CA PRO A 144 -35.93 -25.16 12.80
C PRO A 144 -37.08 -24.24 12.34
N ARG A 145 -38.32 -24.77 12.32
CA ARG A 145 -39.51 -24.02 11.88
C ARG A 145 -39.75 -22.81 12.80
N VAL A 146 -39.75 -21.62 12.23
CA VAL A 146 -40.17 -20.38 12.92
C VAL A 146 -41.71 -20.32 12.90
N SER A 147 -42.33 -19.81 13.98
CA SER A 147 -43.80 -19.71 14.04
C SER A 147 -44.32 -18.76 12.96
N ARG A 148 -45.49 -19.07 12.39
CA ARG A 148 -46.10 -18.33 11.26
C ARG A 148 -46.38 -16.85 11.60
N ASN A 149 -46.49 -16.51 12.88
CA ASN A 149 -46.73 -15.14 13.37
C ASN A 149 -45.45 -14.29 13.51
N GLN A 150 -44.25 -14.84 13.32
CA GLN A 150 -42.97 -14.12 13.38
C GLN A 150 -42.29 -13.93 12.02
N GLN A 151 -42.98 -14.30 10.92
CA GLN A 151 -42.50 -14.06 9.56
C GLN A 151 -42.77 -12.60 9.15
N THR A 152 -42.10 -11.65 9.80
CA THR A 152 -41.95 -10.31 9.22
C THR A 152 -41.03 -10.43 8.01
N VAL A 153 -41.53 -10.13 6.82
CA VAL A 153 -40.70 -9.94 5.64
C VAL A 153 -39.65 -8.89 6.01
N ALA A 154 -38.37 -9.28 6.02
CA ALA A 154 -37.31 -8.37 6.40
C ALA A 154 -37.34 -7.18 5.43
N ASP A 155 -37.48 -5.98 5.97
CA ASP A 155 -37.49 -4.76 5.16
C ASP A 155 -36.08 -4.54 4.61
N ILE A 156 -35.89 -4.89 3.34
CA ILE A 156 -34.59 -4.83 2.66
C ILE A 156 -34.08 -3.39 2.60
N SER A 157 -34.98 -2.39 2.58
CA SER A 157 -34.62 -0.98 2.51
C SER A 157 -33.86 -0.50 3.76
N SER A 158 -34.15 -1.10 4.92
CA SER A 158 -33.51 -0.77 6.19
C SER A 158 -32.00 -1.06 6.21
N PHE A 159 -31.55 -2.10 5.49
CA PHE A 159 -30.12 -2.42 5.39
C PHE A 159 -29.33 -1.36 4.64
N PHE A 160 -29.95 -0.67 3.67
CA PHE A 160 -29.31 0.41 2.93
C PHE A 160 -29.18 1.71 3.73
N HIS A 161 -29.79 1.76 4.91
CA HIS A 161 -29.76 2.93 5.79
C HIS A 161 -28.93 2.69 7.05
N ASP A 162 -28.32 1.51 7.21
CA ASP A 162 -27.49 1.14 8.36
C ASP A 162 -26.00 1.38 8.07
N PRO A 163 -25.37 2.45 8.59
CA PRO A 163 -24.01 2.84 8.19
C PRO A 163 -22.94 1.79 8.52
N PRO A 164 -22.91 1.13 9.70
CA PRO A 164 -22.00 0.01 9.97
C PRO A 164 -22.09 -1.12 8.94
N TYR A 165 -23.30 -1.46 8.48
CA TYR A 165 -23.50 -2.50 7.48
C TYR A 165 -22.98 -2.06 6.10
N LEU A 166 -23.24 -0.81 5.70
CA LEU A 166 -22.70 -0.26 4.45
C LEU A 166 -21.16 -0.20 4.46
N TRP A 167 -20.55 0.20 5.56
CA TRP A 167 -19.09 0.19 5.71
C TRP A 167 -18.52 -1.23 5.72
N PHE A 168 -19.22 -2.20 6.31
CA PHE A 168 -18.86 -3.60 6.21
C PHE A 168 -18.92 -4.11 4.77
N LEU A 169 -19.98 -3.80 4.03
CA LEU A 169 -20.09 -4.17 2.62
C LEU A 169 -18.98 -3.53 1.77
N PHE A 170 -18.73 -2.24 1.96
CA PHE A 170 -17.66 -1.53 1.26
C PHE A 170 -16.29 -2.17 1.54
N THR A 171 -15.96 -2.43 2.81
CA THR A 171 -14.70 -3.08 3.19
C THR A 171 -14.61 -4.51 2.67
N ALA A 172 -15.71 -5.25 2.65
CA ALA A 172 -15.75 -6.59 2.07
C ALA A 172 -15.48 -6.57 0.55
N ILE A 173 -16.09 -5.64 -0.19
CA ILE A 173 -15.86 -5.46 -1.64
C ILE A 173 -14.39 -5.11 -1.90
N VAL A 174 -13.84 -4.12 -1.18
CA VAL A 174 -12.43 -3.71 -1.33
C VAL A 174 -11.47 -4.84 -0.96
N SER A 175 -11.77 -5.61 0.09
CA SER A 175 -10.96 -6.75 0.52
C SER A 175 -11.00 -7.90 -0.49
N LEU A 176 -12.15 -8.17 -1.11
CA LEU A 176 -12.30 -9.17 -2.17
C LEU A 176 -11.47 -8.77 -3.40
N LEU A 177 -11.53 -7.52 -3.84
CA LEU A 177 -10.69 -7.03 -4.94
C LEU A 177 -9.20 -7.17 -4.64
N SER A 178 -8.81 -6.93 -3.38
CA SER A 178 -7.42 -7.00 -2.93
C SER A 178 -6.90 -8.44 -2.83
N ILE A 179 -7.70 -9.40 -2.34
CA ILE A 179 -7.24 -10.78 -2.09
C ILE A 179 -7.11 -11.60 -3.36
N TYR A 180 -7.94 -11.34 -4.38
CA TYR A 180 -7.91 -12.09 -5.64
C TYR A 180 -6.79 -11.64 -6.58
N PHE A 181 -6.31 -10.40 -6.47
CA PHE A 181 -5.24 -9.91 -7.35
C PHE A 181 -3.94 -10.73 -7.19
N PRO A 182 -3.36 -10.92 -5.99
CA PRO A 182 -2.21 -11.81 -5.83
C PRO A 182 -2.53 -13.26 -6.19
N ALA A 183 -3.71 -13.76 -5.84
CA ALA A 183 -4.08 -15.16 -6.11
C ALA A 183 -4.12 -15.50 -7.61
N ILE A 184 -4.51 -14.55 -8.46
CA ILE A 184 -4.58 -14.71 -9.92
C ILE A 184 -3.19 -14.45 -10.56
N TYR A 185 -2.49 -13.39 -10.15
CA TYR A 185 -1.25 -12.97 -10.80
C TYR A 185 0.02 -13.66 -10.27
N LEU A 186 0.00 -14.31 -9.11
CA LEU A 186 1.18 -14.97 -8.54
C LEU A 186 1.72 -16.07 -9.45
N GLN A 187 0.83 -16.83 -10.09
CA GLN A 187 1.21 -17.89 -11.01
C GLN A 187 1.81 -17.32 -12.31
N LEU A 188 1.18 -16.29 -12.87
CA LEU A 188 1.68 -15.58 -14.06
C LEU A 188 3.06 -14.96 -13.80
N TYR A 189 3.25 -14.34 -12.62
CA TYR A 189 4.52 -13.77 -12.19
C TYR A 189 5.61 -14.84 -12.07
N ALA A 190 5.29 -15.98 -11.47
CA ALA A 190 6.24 -17.08 -11.30
C ALA A 190 6.69 -17.68 -12.65
N VAL A 191 5.76 -17.82 -13.61
CA VAL A 191 6.07 -18.27 -14.97
C VAL A 191 6.95 -17.26 -15.72
N ASP A 192 6.63 -15.97 -15.65
CA ASP A 192 7.42 -14.89 -16.29
C ASP A 192 8.86 -14.80 -15.77
N HIS A 193 9.08 -15.14 -14.50
CA HIS A 193 10.41 -15.11 -13.86
C HIS A 193 11.15 -16.45 -13.92
N ASN A 194 10.70 -17.40 -14.76
CA ASN A 194 11.28 -18.74 -14.89
C ASN A 194 11.39 -19.52 -13.56
N ILE A 195 10.50 -19.23 -12.60
CA ILE A 195 10.38 -20.03 -11.38
C ILE A 195 9.74 -21.34 -11.82
N GLY A 196 10.53 -22.42 -11.85
CA GLY A 196 10.22 -23.65 -12.58
C GLY A 196 8.75 -24.05 -12.56
N ASP A 197 8.18 -24.30 -13.74
CA ASP A 197 6.74 -24.44 -14.02
C ASP A 197 5.98 -25.19 -12.92
N SER A 198 6.51 -26.33 -12.47
CA SER A 198 5.93 -27.12 -11.39
C SER A 198 5.66 -26.30 -10.11
N LEU A 199 6.63 -25.51 -9.64
CA LEU A 199 6.49 -24.69 -8.43
C LEU A 199 5.45 -23.58 -8.64
N ALA A 200 5.44 -22.94 -9.80
CA ALA A 200 4.46 -21.91 -10.17
C ALA A 200 3.02 -22.45 -10.12
N PHE A 201 2.78 -23.64 -10.69
CA PHE A 201 1.48 -24.32 -10.66
C PHE A 201 1.06 -24.78 -9.25
N TYR A 202 2.02 -25.22 -8.41
CA TYR A 202 1.72 -25.62 -7.03
C TYR A 202 1.56 -24.45 -6.05
N SER A 203 1.94 -23.22 -6.41
CA SER A 203 1.84 -22.02 -5.53
C SER A 203 0.43 -21.80 -4.97
N ILE A 204 -0.58 -21.85 -5.85
CA ILE A 204 -1.99 -21.63 -5.47
C ILE A 204 -2.48 -22.79 -4.58
N ALA A 205 -2.04 -24.01 -4.87
CA ALA A 205 -2.37 -25.19 -4.09
C ALA A 205 -1.76 -25.11 -2.67
N ILE A 206 -0.49 -24.71 -2.56
CA ILE A 206 0.20 -24.47 -1.28
C ILE A 206 -0.51 -23.36 -0.49
N LEU A 207 -0.84 -22.24 -1.13
CA LEU A 207 -1.56 -21.13 -0.51
C LEU A 207 -2.91 -21.58 0.06
N ASN A 208 -3.68 -22.38 -0.70
CA ASN A 208 -4.96 -22.92 -0.23
C ASN A 208 -4.81 -23.97 0.88
N GLY A 209 -3.74 -24.79 0.83
CA GLY A 209 -3.40 -25.77 1.87
C GLY A 209 -3.07 -25.11 3.21
N VAL A 210 -2.23 -24.07 3.20
CA VAL A 210 -1.95 -23.24 4.39
C VAL A 210 -3.22 -22.51 4.87
N GLY A 211 -4.10 -22.14 3.93
CA GLY A 211 -5.41 -21.57 4.21
C GLY A 211 -6.32 -22.42 5.11
N ILE A 212 -6.11 -23.74 5.21
CA ILE A 212 -6.85 -24.62 6.13
C ILE A 212 -6.61 -24.19 7.58
N VAL A 213 -5.33 -24.03 7.94
CA VAL A 213 -4.91 -23.61 9.29
C VAL A 213 -5.42 -22.20 9.58
N GLY A 214 -5.30 -21.30 8.59
CA GLY A 214 -5.80 -19.94 8.70
C GLY A 214 -7.31 -19.89 8.98
N ARG A 215 -8.11 -20.67 8.25
CA ARG A 215 -9.59 -20.69 8.38
C ARG A 215 -10.05 -21.26 9.72
N VAL A 216 -9.45 -22.36 10.19
CA VAL A 216 -9.80 -22.97 11.49
C VAL A 216 -9.25 -22.16 12.66
N GLY A 217 -8.00 -21.70 12.58
CA GLY A 217 -7.35 -20.94 13.64
C GLY A 217 -7.99 -19.58 13.87
N SER A 218 -8.24 -18.81 12.81
CA SER A 218 -8.87 -17.48 12.93
C SER A 218 -10.31 -17.58 13.45
N THR A 219 -11.08 -18.58 13.01
CA THR A 219 -12.46 -18.76 13.48
C THR A 219 -12.53 -19.31 14.90
N TRP A 220 -11.57 -20.14 15.32
CA TRP A 220 -11.40 -20.54 16.71
C TRP A 220 -11.09 -19.34 17.61
N LEU A 221 -10.16 -18.48 17.18
CA LEU A 221 -9.83 -17.24 17.88
C LEU A 221 -11.04 -16.31 17.96
N ALA A 222 -11.83 -16.21 16.87
CA ALA A 222 -13.02 -15.37 16.81
C ALA A 222 -14.09 -15.79 17.85
N ASP A 223 -14.25 -17.10 18.07
CA ASP A 223 -15.14 -17.61 19.13
C ASP A 223 -14.64 -17.30 20.55
N LYS A 224 -13.33 -17.06 20.74
CA LYS A 224 -12.72 -16.78 22.05
C LYS A 224 -12.62 -15.28 22.36
N TYR A 225 -12.25 -14.48 21.37
CA TYR A 225 -11.92 -13.06 21.54
C TYR A 225 -12.92 -12.10 20.89
N GLY A 226 -13.92 -12.64 20.17
CA GLY A 226 -14.90 -11.87 19.41
C GLY A 226 -14.49 -11.72 17.94
N ILE A 227 -15.49 -11.75 17.05
CA ILE A 227 -15.30 -11.78 15.58
C ILE A 227 -14.52 -10.55 15.11
N TRP A 228 -14.92 -9.35 15.52
CA TRP A 228 -14.30 -8.10 15.08
C TRP A 228 -12.87 -7.94 15.62
N ASN A 229 -12.61 -8.36 16.85
CA ASN A 229 -11.28 -8.29 17.46
C ASN A 229 -10.26 -9.19 16.78
N VAL A 230 -10.71 -10.23 16.06
CA VAL A 230 -9.85 -11.13 15.27
C VAL A 230 -9.82 -10.72 13.80
N GLN A 231 -10.96 -10.30 13.25
CA GLN A 231 -11.07 -9.89 11.85
C GLN A 231 -10.17 -8.71 11.52
N THR A 232 -10.12 -7.67 12.36
CA THR A 232 -9.31 -6.48 12.13
C THR A 232 -7.80 -6.80 12.03
N PRO A 233 -7.16 -7.46 13.02
CA PRO A 233 -5.73 -7.79 12.92
C PRO A 233 -5.43 -8.80 11.81
N VAL A 234 -6.33 -9.75 11.51
CA VAL A 234 -6.14 -10.69 10.38
C VAL A 234 -6.18 -9.94 9.04
N THR A 235 -7.08 -8.96 8.89
CA THR A 235 -7.17 -8.15 7.67
C THR A 235 -5.95 -7.24 7.52
N LEU A 236 -5.48 -6.62 8.60
CA LEU A 236 -4.24 -5.83 8.61
C LEU A 236 -3.01 -6.70 8.30
N GLY A 237 -2.94 -7.91 8.85
CA GLY A 237 -1.88 -8.87 8.56
C GLY A 237 -1.91 -9.31 7.10
N THR A 238 -3.08 -9.62 6.56
CA THR A 238 -3.24 -9.98 5.13
C THR A 238 -2.85 -8.83 4.23
N ALA A 239 -3.30 -7.61 4.53
CA ALA A 239 -2.88 -6.42 3.82
C ALA A 239 -1.36 -6.27 3.89
N ALA A 240 -0.75 -6.32 5.08
CA ALA A 240 0.69 -6.24 5.25
C ALA A 240 1.45 -7.32 4.46
N THR A 241 0.93 -8.55 4.38
CA THR A 241 1.52 -9.62 3.57
C THR A 241 1.39 -9.37 2.08
N ILE A 242 0.23 -8.91 1.60
CA ILE A 242 0.04 -8.50 0.20
C ILE A 242 0.99 -7.34 -0.12
N TRP A 243 1.11 -6.37 0.76
CA TRP A 243 2.04 -5.25 0.65
C TRP A 243 3.51 -5.67 0.76
N ALA A 244 3.83 -6.73 1.51
CA ALA A 244 5.17 -7.31 1.59
C ALA A 244 5.53 -8.14 0.34
N ILE A 245 4.53 -8.81 -0.26
CA ILE A 245 4.65 -9.46 -1.57
C ILE A 245 4.82 -8.38 -2.67
N LEU A 246 4.13 -7.24 -2.55
CA LEU A 246 4.40 -6.03 -3.36
C LEU A 246 5.72 -5.33 -2.95
N GLY A 247 6.28 -5.69 -1.79
CA GLY A 247 7.58 -5.29 -1.25
C GLY A 247 8.79 -5.82 -2.01
N VAL A 248 8.55 -6.44 -3.18
CA VAL A 248 9.51 -6.50 -4.30
C VAL A 248 10.07 -5.11 -4.65
N TRP A 249 9.45 -4.01 -4.17
CA TRP A 249 9.97 -2.64 -4.26
C TRP A 249 10.38 -2.07 -2.88
N MET A 250 11.58 -2.47 -2.41
CA MET A 250 12.24 -1.99 -1.18
C MET A 250 12.15 -0.47 -0.95
N GLY A 251 12.28 0.34 -2.02
CA GLY A 251 12.28 1.79 -1.94
C GLY A 251 10.95 2.38 -1.43
N SER A 252 9.81 1.91 -1.93
CA SER A 252 8.49 2.43 -1.51
C SER A 252 8.15 2.04 -0.08
N PHE A 253 8.55 0.85 0.35
CA PHE A 253 8.37 0.39 1.73
C PHE A 253 9.21 1.23 2.70
N GLN A 254 10.48 1.48 2.37
CA GLN A 254 11.35 2.36 3.14
C GLN A 254 10.79 3.78 3.24
N LEU A 255 10.23 4.32 2.16
CA LEU A 255 9.65 5.68 2.12
C LEU A 255 8.31 5.80 2.88
N ALA A 256 7.54 4.72 2.98
CA ALA A 256 6.26 4.70 3.68
C ALA A 256 6.39 4.61 5.21
N LEU A 257 7.35 3.83 5.71
CA LEU A 257 7.57 3.61 7.14
C LEU A 257 7.82 4.88 7.98
N PRO A 258 8.53 5.93 7.49
CA PRO A 258 8.65 7.19 8.18
C PRO A 258 7.31 7.79 8.63
N PHE A 259 6.28 7.60 7.81
CA PHE A 259 4.95 8.12 8.02
C PHE A 259 4.05 7.11 8.76
N ALA A 260 4.18 5.81 8.46
CA ALA A 260 3.40 4.75 9.10
C ALA A 260 3.66 4.66 10.62
N MET A 261 4.89 4.92 11.05
CA MET A 261 5.26 4.97 12.48
C MET A 261 4.77 6.24 13.19
N GLY A 262 4.13 7.17 12.47
CA GLY A 262 3.63 8.45 12.98
C GLY A 262 2.76 8.35 14.25
N PRO A 263 1.74 7.48 14.32
CA PRO A 263 0.90 7.36 15.52
C PRO A 263 1.67 6.88 16.76
N LEU A 264 2.57 5.92 16.58
CA LEU A 264 3.42 5.42 17.67
C LEU A 264 4.37 6.51 18.13
N ALA A 265 5.06 7.15 17.19
CA ALA A 265 6.04 8.18 17.50
C ALA A 265 5.41 9.44 18.10
N GLY A 266 4.24 9.84 17.61
CA GLY A 266 3.45 10.96 18.16
C GLY A 266 3.01 10.72 19.59
N ARG A 267 2.49 9.52 19.91
CA ARG A 267 2.08 9.18 21.28
C ARG A 267 3.24 9.20 22.28
N VAL A 268 4.40 8.64 21.90
CA VAL A 268 5.59 8.64 22.77
C VAL A 268 6.16 10.06 22.92
N PHE A 269 6.07 10.88 21.88
CA PHE A 269 6.41 12.30 21.93
C PHE A 269 5.53 13.06 22.92
N ASP A 270 4.21 12.88 22.83
CA ASP A 270 3.23 13.53 23.71
C ASP A 270 3.35 13.05 25.18
N ALA A 271 3.86 11.84 25.40
CA ALA A 271 4.20 11.31 26.73
C ALA A 271 5.43 11.99 27.38
N GLY A 272 6.10 12.91 26.69
CA GLY A 272 7.28 13.62 27.19
C GLY A 272 8.61 12.86 27.00
N CYS A 273 8.59 11.74 26.27
CA CYS A 273 9.75 10.88 26.01
C CYS A 273 10.50 11.23 24.72
N ALA A 274 10.53 12.51 24.34
CA ALA A 274 11.05 12.98 23.05
C ALA A 274 12.54 12.60 22.81
N ARG A 275 13.41 12.75 23.82
CA ARG A 275 14.83 12.35 23.69
C ARG A 275 15.00 10.84 23.54
N LEU A 276 14.21 10.06 24.27
CA LEU A 276 14.30 8.60 24.26
C LEU A 276 13.92 8.05 22.88
N ILE A 277 12.81 8.52 22.31
CA ILE A 277 12.38 8.04 20.98
C ILE A 277 13.36 8.43 19.88
N VAL A 278 13.93 9.65 19.93
CA VAL A 278 14.95 10.07 18.96
C VAL A 278 16.23 9.26 19.14
N ALA A 279 16.65 8.96 20.38
CA ALA A 279 17.80 8.11 20.64
C ALA A 279 17.59 6.67 20.12
N MET A 280 16.42 6.07 20.37
CA MET A 280 16.09 4.74 19.85
C MET A 280 16.02 4.71 18.33
N GLY A 281 15.37 5.69 17.71
CA GLY A 281 15.32 5.82 16.25
C GLY A 281 16.70 6.02 15.63
N SER A 282 17.55 6.81 16.28
CA SER A 282 18.93 7.04 15.84
C SER A 282 19.78 5.78 15.92
N LEU A 283 19.71 5.07 17.04
CA LEU A 283 20.42 3.82 17.24
C LEU A 283 19.99 2.77 16.21
N LEU A 284 18.69 2.62 15.98
CA LEU A 284 18.17 1.68 15.00
C LEU A 284 18.60 2.05 13.57
N PHE A 285 18.50 3.33 13.19
CA PHE A 285 18.89 3.78 11.86
C PHE A 285 20.38 3.56 11.57
N VAL A 286 21.25 3.91 12.53
CA VAL A 286 22.69 3.71 12.41
C VAL A 286 23.05 2.22 12.41
N PHE A 287 22.44 1.43 13.30
CA PHE A 287 22.59 -0.03 13.31
C PHE A 287 22.22 -0.63 11.95
N SER A 288 21.10 -0.21 11.37
CA SER A 288 20.67 -0.67 10.05
C SER A 288 21.64 -0.28 8.92
N LEU A 289 22.23 0.91 8.94
CA LEU A 289 23.29 1.29 8.00
C LEU A 289 24.52 0.38 8.11
N PHE A 290 24.96 0.05 9.33
CA PHE A 290 26.07 -0.89 9.50
C PHE A 290 25.71 -2.31 9.09
N MET A 291 24.49 -2.78 9.36
CA MET A 291 24.01 -4.08 8.87
C MET A 291 23.94 -4.13 7.34
N LEU A 292 23.55 -3.03 6.69
CA LEU A 292 23.55 -2.91 5.23
C LEU A 292 24.98 -3.06 4.65
N SER A 293 26.01 -2.57 5.36
CA SER A 293 27.40 -2.74 4.94
C SER A 293 27.88 -4.20 4.93
N LEU A 294 27.15 -5.11 5.58
CA LEU A 294 27.45 -6.54 5.65
C LEU A 294 26.62 -7.37 4.66
N ALA A 295 25.74 -6.73 3.89
CA ALA A 295 24.86 -7.42 2.97
C ALA A 295 25.66 -8.08 1.83
N GLN A 296 25.37 -9.36 1.57
CA GLN A 296 26.00 -10.16 0.54
C GLN A 296 25.22 -10.08 -0.78
N GLU A 297 25.94 -10.20 -1.89
CA GLU A 297 25.35 -10.25 -3.23
C GLU A 297 24.38 -11.46 -3.34
N GLY A 298 23.23 -11.23 -3.99
CA GLY A 298 22.17 -12.25 -4.15
C GLY A 298 21.28 -12.47 -2.92
N GLN A 299 21.61 -11.92 -1.75
CA GLN A 299 20.81 -12.08 -0.52
C GLN A 299 19.87 -10.89 -0.29
N TYR A 300 18.83 -10.78 -1.11
CA TYR A 300 17.87 -9.66 -1.07
C TYR A 300 17.28 -9.42 0.33
N TYR A 301 17.03 -10.48 1.12
CA TYR A 301 16.45 -10.34 2.46
C TYR A 301 17.34 -9.51 3.41
N GLN A 302 18.68 -9.56 3.26
CA GLN A 302 19.60 -8.80 4.11
C GLN A 302 19.47 -7.30 3.86
N VAL A 303 19.35 -6.92 2.58
CA VAL A 303 19.14 -5.54 2.16
C VAL A 303 17.73 -5.07 2.55
N PHE A 304 16.71 -5.91 2.34
CA PHE A 304 15.33 -5.58 2.71
C PHE A 304 15.14 -5.37 4.23
N LEU A 305 15.72 -6.24 5.06
CA LEU A 305 15.62 -6.11 6.52
C LEU A 305 16.39 -4.89 7.05
N SER A 306 17.59 -4.64 6.53
CA SER A 306 18.41 -3.50 6.96
C SER A 306 17.86 -2.17 6.42
N GLN A 307 17.73 -2.03 5.11
CA GLN A 307 17.35 -0.79 4.45
C GLN A 307 15.84 -0.58 4.37
N GLY A 308 15.06 -1.60 4.03
CA GLY A 308 13.60 -1.50 3.96
C GLY A 308 12.99 -1.32 5.35
N VAL A 309 13.14 -2.32 6.20
CA VAL A 309 12.50 -2.37 7.53
C VAL A 309 13.27 -1.53 8.56
N GLY A 310 14.54 -1.83 8.78
CA GLY A 310 15.33 -1.24 9.85
C GLY A 310 15.49 0.28 9.73
N MET A 311 15.98 0.76 8.59
CA MET A 311 16.09 2.20 8.31
C MET A 311 14.71 2.87 8.22
N GLY A 312 13.69 2.19 7.68
CA GLY A 312 12.32 2.72 7.61
C GLY A 312 11.69 2.95 8.99
N VAL A 313 11.82 1.98 9.90
CA VAL A 313 11.35 2.14 11.30
C VAL A 313 12.19 3.21 12.01
N GLY A 314 13.51 3.18 11.85
CA GLY A 314 14.41 4.17 12.45
C GLY A 314 14.04 5.61 12.04
N THR A 315 13.83 5.85 10.75
CA THR A 315 13.38 7.16 10.23
C THR A 315 12.00 7.55 10.73
N GLY A 316 11.06 6.61 10.88
CA GLY A 316 9.73 6.90 11.41
C GLY A 316 9.72 7.33 12.87
N LEU A 317 10.60 6.73 13.68
CA LEU A 317 10.81 7.16 15.07
C LEU A 317 11.51 8.52 15.15
N LEU A 318 12.21 8.98 14.10
CA LEU A 318 12.89 10.27 14.05
C LEU A 318 12.01 11.39 13.47
N PHE A 319 11.26 11.11 12.41
CA PHE A 319 10.58 12.13 11.59
C PHE A 319 9.48 12.88 12.36
N THR A 320 8.58 12.15 13.00
CA THR A 320 7.45 12.73 13.73
C THR A 320 7.88 13.57 14.93
N PRO A 321 8.75 13.12 15.86
CA PRO A 321 9.18 13.96 16.97
C PRO A 321 10.02 15.16 16.50
N SER A 322 10.85 15.01 15.46
CA SER A 322 11.65 16.13 14.93
C SER A 322 10.76 17.25 14.39
N THR A 323 9.68 16.91 13.68
CA THR A 323 8.72 17.91 13.19
C THR A 323 7.83 18.48 14.31
N ALA A 324 7.45 17.66 15.30
CA ALA A 324 6.64 18.13 16.43
C ALA A 324 7.41 19.07 17.40
N ILE A 325 8.72 18.89 17.59
CA ILE A 325 9.55 19.76 18.45
C ILE A 325 9.57 21.20 17.93
N VAL A 326 9.68 21.39 16.60
CA VAL A 326 9.70 22.72 15.98
C VAL A 326 8.43 23.49 16.32
N SER A 327 7.27 22.83 16.26
CA SER A 327 6.00 23.46 16.61
C SER A 327 5.89 23.95 18.04
N VAL A 328 6.51 23.26 18.99
CA VAL A 328 6.37 23.61 20.41
C VAL A 328 7.28 24.79 20.77
N HIS A 329 8.45 24.91 20.13
CA HIS A 329 9.42 25.96 20.42
C HIS A 329 9.13 27.27 19.70
N PHE A 330 8.59 27.21 18.47
CA PHE A 330 8.38 28.40 17.65
C PHE A 330 6.89 28.78 17.59
N LYS A 331 6.52 29.82 18.34
CA LYS A 331 5.15 30.40 18.29
C LYS A 331 4.99 31.49 17.21
N ARG A 332 6.05 32.27 16.96
CA ARG A 332 6.09 33.33 15.94
C ARG A 332 6.97 32.86 14.78
N ARG A 333 6.54 33.13 13.54
CA ARG A 333 7.21 32.66 12.29
C ARG A 333 7.44 31.14 12.29
N ARG A 334 6.40 30.40 12.69
CA ARG A 334 6.45 28.94 12.86
C ARG A 334 6.67 28.24 11.52
N SER A 335 6.10 28.73 10.43
CA SER A 335 6.30 28.11 9.12
C SER A 335 7.76 28.24 8.68
N LEU A 336 8.37 29.43 8.84
CA LEU A 336 9.78 29.63 8.51
C LEU A 336 10.71 28.68 9.29
N ALA A 337 10.41 28.43 10.56
CA ALA A 337 11.15 27.46 11.36
C ALA A 337 11.04 26.03 10.79
N TYR A 338 9.86 25.62 10.31
CA TYR A 338 9.70 24.37 9.56
C TYR A 338 10.51 24.36 8.26
N GLY A 339 10.46 25.44 7.48
CA GLY A 339 11.22 25.57 6.25
C GLY A 339 12.71 25.39 6.47
N ALA A 340 13.27 26.07 7.49
CA ALA A 340 14.66 25.95 7.88
C ALA A 340 15.03 24.54 8.36
N ALA A 341 14.23 23.94 9.25
CA ALA A 341 14.48 22.59 9.75
C ALA A 341 14.45 21.53 8.64
N LEU A 342 13.51 21.63 7.70
CA LEU A 342 13.34 20.68 6.60
C LEU A 342 14.38 20.85 5.47
N THR A 343 15.20 21.92 5.48
CA THR A 343 16.36 22.01 4.57
C THR A 343 17.36 20.87 4.79
N GLY A 344 17.40 20.27 6.00
CA GLY A 344 18.22 19.11 6.28
C GLY A 344 17.93 17.91 5.36
N ILE A 345 16.68 17.74 4.92
CA ILE A 345 16.29 16.69 3.94
C ILE A 345 16.97 16.94 2.60
N SER A 346 16.94 18.18 2.10
CA SER A 346 17.61 18.57 0.85
C SER A 346 19.12 18.39 0.92
N ILE A 347 19.74 18.84 2.01
CA ILE A 347 21.18 18.76 2.19
C ILE A 347 21.61 17.29 2.26
N GLY A 348 20.88 16.44 2.99
CA GLY A 348 21.14 15.00 3.02
C GLY A 348 20.98 14.34 1.64
N ALA A 349 19.86 14.61 0.95
CA ALA A 349 19.60 14.06 -0.38
C ALA A 349 20.59 14.55 -1.46
N LEU A 350 21.23 15.70 -1.24
CA LEU A 350 22.31 16.21 -2.07
C LEU A 350 23.66 15.53 -1.73
N LEU A 351 24.02 15.50 -0.44
CA LEU A 351 25.35 15.07 0.02
C LEU A 351 25.57 13.56 -0.14
N PHE A 352 24.62 12.72 0.33
CA PHE A 352 24.85 11.27 0.39
C PHE A 352 25.06 10.61 -0.99
N PRO A 353 24.29 10.92 -2.04
CA PRO A 353 24.54 10.37 -3.38
C PRO A 353 25.89 10.82 -3.97
N ILE A 354 26.29 12.07 -3.73
CA ILE A 354 27.58 12.61 -4.21
C ILE A 354 28.74 11.89 -3.50
N VAL A 355 28.68 11.77 -2.17
CA VAL A 355 29.69 11.05 -1.39
C VAL A 355 29.80 9.60 -1.86
N LEU A 356 28.66 8.91 -2.03
CA LEU A 356 28.64 7.55 -2.56
C LEU A 356 29.30 7.46 -3.94
N LYS A 357 28.92 8.31 -4.89
CA LYS A 357 29.50 8.31 -6.25
C LYS A 357 30.99 8.61 -6.25
N THR A 358 31.43 9.63 -5.50
CA THR A 358 32.85 10.03 -5.47
C THR A 358 33.75 8.97 -4.86
N LEU A 359 33.27 8.24 -3.84
CA LEU A 359 34.04 7.19 -3.16
C LEU A 359 34.05 5.85 -3.93
N THR A 360 33.03 5.59 -4.75
CA THR A 360 32.87 4.33 -5.52
C THR A 360 33.34 4.43 -6.97
N SER A 361 33.42 5.62 -7.56
CA SER A 361 33.82 5.82 -8.96
C SER A 361 35.33 5.63 -9.18
N GLU A 362 35.69 4.82 -10.19
CA GLU A 362 37.07 4.62 -10.64
C GLU A 362 37.76 5.89 -11.20
N THR A 363 37.00 6.96 -11.46
CA THR A 363 37.50 8.17 -12.13
C THR A 363 38.23 9.12 -11.18
N SER A 364 38.08 8.96 -9.86
CA SER A 364 38.73 9.81 -8.85
C SER A 364 40.17 9.37 -8.62
N GLN A 365 41.13 9.87 -9.41
CA GLN A 365 42.58 9.60 -9.26
C GLN A 365 43.19 10.02 -7.89
N LEU A 366 42.41 10.68 -7.02
CA LEU A 366 42.86 11.30 -5.77
C LEU A 366 42.57 10.48 -4.50
N ILE A 367 41.77 9.41 -4.56
CA ILE A 367 41.32 8.68 -3.35
C ILE A 367 41.48 7.15 -3.56
N PRO A 368 42.09 6.40 -2.61
CA PRO A 368 42.15 4.94 -2.68
C PRO A 368 40.75 4.31 -2.70
N ARG A 369 40.60 3.21 -3.45
CA ARG A 369 39.33 2.50 -3.69
C ARG A 369 38.67 2.06 -2.39
N PHE A 370 37.45 2.52 -2.11
CA PHE A 370 36.60 1.96 -1.05
C PHE A 370 35.53 1.07 -1.67
N GLY A 371 35.36 -0.15 -1.13
CA GLY A 371 34.26 -1.03 -1.54
C GLY A 371 32.89 -0.48 -1.11
N PHE A 372 31.81 -1.12 -1.58
CA PHE A 372 30.43 -0.76 -1.16
C PHE A 372 30.30 -0.75 0.38
N ALA A 373 30.79 -1.78 1.05
CA ALA A 373 30.75 -1.90 2.51
C ALA A 373 31.42 -0.72 3.22
N ASP A 374 32.63 -0.35 2.80
CA ASP A 374 33.38 0.74 3.44
C ASP A 374 32.75 2.10 3.17
N THR A 375 32.21 2.29 1.96
CA THR A 375 31.48 3.52 1.62
C THR A 375 30.20 3.67 2.46
N VAL A 376 29.44 2.60 2.66
CA VAL A 376 28.26 2.60 3.53
C VAL A 376 28.63 2.83 5.00
N ARG A 377 29.78 2.33 5.47
CA ARG A 377 30.28 2.62 6.83
C ARG A 377 30.63 4.09 7.00
N ILE A 378 31.30 4.70 6.02
CA ILE A 378 31.64 6.14 6.04
C ILE A 378 30.36 6.98 6.14
N THR A 379 29.33 6.70 5.33
CA THR A 379 28.05 7.41 5.43
C THR A 379 27.32 7.12 6.75
N GLY A 380 27.48 5.92 7.31
CA GLY A 380 27.07 5.55 8.67
C GLY A 380 27.71 6.43 9.75
N TYR A 381 29.03 6.65 9.70
CA TYR A 381 29.74 7.51 10.65
C TYR A 381 29.31 8.99 10.55
N ILE A 382 29.15 9.50 9.33
CA ILE A 382 28.63 10.87 9.10
C ILE A 382 27.24 11.02 9.71
N THR A 383 26.37 10.04 9.45
CA THR A 383 25.00 10.00 9.99
C THR A 383 25.00 9.95 11.52
N LEU A 384 25.86 9.12 12.12
CA LEU A 384 26.01 9.02 13.57
C LEU A 384 26.42 10.37 14.19
N GLY A 385 27.37 11.08 13.56
CA GLY A 385 27.76 12.44 13.99
C GLY A 385 26.60 13.43 13.96
N CYS A 386 25.83 13.44 12.87
CA CYS A 386 24.66 14.32 12.74
C CYS A 386 23.56 13.99 13.77
N LEU A 387 23.27 12.70 13.99
CA LEU A 387 22.23 12.27 14.92
C LEU A 387 22.63 12.51 16.39
N THR A 388 23.89 12.28 16.74
CA THR A 388 24.41 12.59 18.09
C THR A 388 24.37 14.08 18.40
N ALA A 389 24.76 14.93 17.44
CA ALA A 389 24.59 16.38 17.54
C ALA A 389 23.10 16.75 17.68
N GLY A 390 22.22 16.13 16.88
CA GLY A 390 20.77 16.33 16.96
C GLY A 390 20.20 16.00 18.34
N ILE A 391 20.56 14.86 18.92
CA ILE A 391 20.13 14.45 20.27
C ILE A 391 20.61 15.45 21.33
N ALA A 392 21.86 15.92 21.23
CA ALA A 392 22.42 16.89 22.17
C ALA A 392 21.71 18.26 22.09
N LEU A 393 21.30 18.68 20.89
CA LEU A 393 20.63 19.96 20.65
C LEU A 393 19.13 19.93 20.94
N ILE A 394 18.49 18.75 20.95
CA ILE A 394 17.06 18.62 21.26
C ILE A 394 16.76 19.04 22.70
N ARG A 395 15.94 20.09 22.80
CA ARG A 395 15.31 20.52 24.04
C ARG A 395 13.90 19.93 24.10
N PRO A 396 13.60 19.04 25.06
CA PRO A 396 12.26 18.52 25.22
C PRO A 396 11.32 19.65 25.66
N PRO A 397 10.04 19.60 25.25
CA PRO A 397 9.06 20.60 25.65
C PRO A 397 8.86 20.60 27.19
N PRO A 398 8.45 21.73 27.79
CA PRO A 398 8.11 21.79 29.21
C PRO A 398 7.06 20.73 29.56
N ARG A 399 7.26 19.97 30.64
CA ARG A 399 6.30 18.96 31.09
C ARG A 399 4.97 19.65 31.42
N VAL A 400 3.94 19.41 30.61
CA VAL A 400 2.57 19.80 30.93
C VAL A 400 2.12 18.90 32.09
N SER A 401 1.52 19.48 33.13
CA SER A 401 1.06 18.74 34.31
C SER A 401 0.14 17.58 33.89
N ARG A 402 0.28 16.41 34.51
CA ARG A 402 -0.53 15.20 34.24
C ARG A 402 -2.04 15.47 34.37
N ASN A 403 -2.43 16.49 35.13
CA ASN A 403 -3.82 16.95 35.30
C ASN A 403 -4.36 17.83 34.14
N GLN A 404 -3.52 18.25 33.19
CA GLN A 404 -3.91 19.05 32.02
C GLN A 404 -3.82 18.26 30.70
N GLN A 405 -3.44 16.99 30.75
CA GLN A 405 -3.49 16.10 29.60
C GLN A 405 -4.96 15.70 29.35
N THR A 406 -5.68 16.52 28.59
CA THR A 406 -6.94 16.08 27.99
C THR A 406 -6.62 14.95 27.01
N VAL A 407 -7.26 13.79 27.20
CA VAL A 407 -7.20 12.72 26.21
C VAL A 407 -7.79 13.29 24.92
N ALA A 408 -6.96 13.41 23.88
CA ALA A 408 -7.42 13.91 22.60
C ALA A 408 -8.60 13.05 22.11
N ASP A 409 -9.74 13.67 21.85
CA ASP A 409 -10.89 12.97 21.29
C ASP A 409 -10.61 12.66 19.81
N ILE A 410 -10.04 11.48 19.57
CA ILE A 410 -9.69 11.01 18.23
C ILE A 410 -10.92 10.99 17.30
N SER A 411 -12.12 10.74 17.84
CA SER A 411 -13.36 10.72 17.06
C SER A 411 -13.65 12.09 16.43
N SER A 412 -13.36 13.17 17.17
CA SER A 412 -13.59 14.53 16.69
C SER A 412 -12.79 14.87 15.41
N PHE A 413 -11.62 14.25 15.21
CA PHE A 413 -10.80 14.49 14.02
C PHE A 413 -11.48 13.99 12.74
N PHE A 414 -12.21 12.87 12.83
CA PHE A 414 -12.98 12.32 11.72
C PHE A 414 -14.26 13.11 11.42
N HIS A 415 -14.56 14.14 12.22
CA HIS A 415 -15.66 15.07 12.01
C HIS A 415 -15.17 16.47 11.63
N ASP A 416 -13.87 16.69 11.44
CA ASP A 416 -13.27 17.98 11.06
C ASP A 416 -13.04 18.04 9.53
N PRO A 417 -13.90 18.72 8.74
CA PRO A 417 -13.85 18.61 7.28
C PRO A 417 -12.53 19.09 6.63
N PRO A 418 -11.92 20.23 7.01
CA PRO A 418 -10.58 20.61 6.54
C PRO A 418 -9.51 19.55 6.79
N TYR A 419 -9.59 18.84 7.92
CA TYR A 419 -8.64 17.77 8.25
C TYR A 419 -8.85 16.55 7.34
N LEU A 420 -10.10 16.11 7.15
CA LEU A 420 -10.40 15.03 6.21
C LEU A 420 -9.94 15.34 4.78
N TRP A 421 -10.24 16.55 4.28
CA TRP A 421 -9.78 16.99 2.97
C TRP A 421 -8.25 17.07 2.88
N PHE A 422 -7.57 17.44 3.97
CA PHE A 422 -6.11 17.37 4.03
C PHE A 422 -5.60 15.93 3.89
N LEU A 423 -6.22 14.96 4.57
CA LEU A 423 -5.85 13.55 4.44
C LEU A 423 -5.96 13.05 3.00
N PHE A 424 -7.09 13.34 2.33
CA PHE A 424 -7.28 12.99 0.92
C PHE A 424 -6.24 13.67 0.02
N THR A 425 -6.02 14.97 0.22
CA THR A 425 -5.02 15.74 -0.53
C THR A 425 -3.63 15.15 -0.35
N ALA A 426 -3.25 14.78 0.87
CA ALA A 426 -1.93 14.28 1.19
C ALA A 426 -1.68 12.90 0.56
N ILE A 427 -2.66 11.97 0.61
CA ILE A 427 -2.56 10.67 -0.07
C ILE A 427 -2.36 10.85 -1.58
N VAL A 428 -3.21 11.66 -2.22
CA VAL A 428 -3.18 11.87 -3.68
C VAL A 428 -1.90 12.60 -4.10
N SER A 429 -1.45 13.59 -3.32
CA SER A 429 -0.21 14.31 -3.61
C SER A 429 1.00 13.39 -3.49
N LEU A 430 1.05 12.52 -2.48
CA LEU A 430 2.18 11.61 -2.26
C LEU A 430 2.25 10.46 -3.27
N LEU A 431 1.10 10.03 -3.82
CA LEU A 431 1.03 9.13 -4.97
C LEU A 431 1.68 9.71 -6.24
N SER A 432 1.72 11.05 -6.34
CA SER A 432 2.18 11.77 -7.52
C SER A 432 3.58 12.36 -7.37
N ILE A 433 3.85 13.03 -6.25
CA ILE A 433 4.99 13.93 -6.12
C ILE A 433 6.31 13.19 -6.31
N TYR A 434 6.45 11.94 -5.89
CA TYR A 434 7.73 11.22 -6.00
C TYR A 434 8.10 10.77 -7.42
N PHE A 435 7.20 10.86 -8.40
CA PHE A 435 7.49 10.41 -9.77
C PHE A 435 8.75 11.05 -10.35
N PRO A 436 8.92 12.38 -10.37
CA PRO A 436 10.14 12.98 -10.92
C PRO A 436 11.37 12.72 -10.05
N ALA A 437 11.20 12.66 -8.72
CA ALA A 437 12.31 12.38 -7.82
C ALA A 437 12.90 10.97 -8.02
N ILE A 438 12.07 10.00 -8.43
CA ILE A 438 12.49 8.61 -8.68
C ILE A 438 12.96 8.43 -10.13
N TYR A 439 12.20 8.93 -11.10
CA TYR A 439 12.34 8.55 -12.49
C TYR A 439 13.03 9.58 -13.38
N LEU A 440 13.23 10.84 -12.95
CA LEU A 440 13.79 11.89 -13.82
C LEU A 440 15.22 11.57 -14.30
N GLN A 441 16.05 10.97 -13.44
CA GLN A 441 17.38 10.52 -13.85
C GLN A 441 17.28 9.43 -14.93
N LEU A 442 16.41 8.43 -14.74
CA LEU A 442 16.21 7.36 -15.71
C LEU A 442 15.65 7.88 -17.04
N TYR A 443 14.70 8.82 -16.97
CA TYR A 443 14.15 9.51 -18.13
C TYR A 443 15.25 10.23 -18.93
N ALA A 444 16.13 10.96 -18.23
CA ALA A 444 17.23 11.67 -18.88
C ALA A 444 18.21 10.72 -19.59
N VAL A 445 18.58 9.61 -18.94
CA VAL A 445 19.45 8.58 -19.54
C VAL A 445 18.79 7.95 -20.77
N ASP A 446 17.51 7.58 -20.67
CA ASP A 446 16.75 6.98 -21.77
C ASP A 446 16.62 7.92 -22.99
N HIS A 447 16.57 9.25 -22.76
CA HIS A 447 16.53 10.26 -23.81
C HIS A 447 17.92 10.72 -24.27
N ASN A 448 18.98 9.95 -23.98
CA ASN A 448 20.37 10.22 -24.37
C ASN A 448 20.91 11.58 -23.88
N ILE A 449 20.40 12.08 -22.74
CA ILE A 449 20.97 13.25 -22.07
C ILE A 449 22.14 12.76 -21.22
N GLY A 450 23.33 13.35 -21.43
CA GLY A 450 24.59 12.81 -20.90
C GLY A 450 24.55 12.38 -19.42
N ASP A 451 25.07 11.19 -19.14
CA ASP A 451 24.98 10.47 -17.86
C ASP A 451 25.41 11.29 -16.64
N SER A 452 26.42 12.15 -16.82
CA SER A 452 26.87 13.06 -15.78
C SER A 452 25.77 14.03 -15.37
N LEU A 453 25.14 14.69 -16.35
CA LEU A 453 24.07 15.65 -16.09
C LEU A 453 22.80 14.95 -15.58
N ALA A 454 22.47 13.77 -16.12
CA ALA A 454 21.35 12.96 -15.64
C ALA A 454 21.50 12.63 -14.15
N PHE A 455 22.69 12.22 -13.71
CA PHE A 455 22.99 11.99 -12.29
C PHE A 455 22.87 13.27 -11.45
N TYR A 456 23.41 14.40 -11.93
CA TYR A 456 23.35 15.68 -11.21
C TYR A 456 21.95 16.30 -11.19
N SER A 457 20.98 15.83 -11.99
CA SER A 457 19.60 16.35 -11.98
C SER A 457 18.94 16.25 -10.60
N ILE A 458 19.14 15.13 -9.88
CA ILE A 458 18.61 14.92 -8.52
C ILE A 458 19.30 15.86 -7.52
N ALA A 459 20.60 16.09 -7.69
CA ALA A 459 21.37 17.04 -6.88
C ALA A 459 20.86 18.47 -7.08
N ILE A 460 20.66 18.89 -8.33
CA ILE A 460 20.10 20.21 -8.69
C ILE A 460 18.73 20.40 -8.04
N LEU A 461 17.84 19.43 -8.22
CA LEU A 461 16.47 19.41 -7.67
C LEU A 461 16.47 19.58 -6.14
N ASN A 462 17.32 18.86 -5.42
CA ASN A 462 17.39 18.97 -3.96
C ASN A 462 18.02 20.29 -3.50
N GLY A 463 19.06 20.75 -4.18
CA GLY A 463 19.75 22.01 -3.88
C GLY A 463 18.84 23.22 -4.02
N VAL A 464 18.18 23.39 -5.17
CA VAL A 464 17.21 24.48 -5.38
C VAL A 464 15.95 24.33 -4.52
N GLY A 465 15.63 23.10 -4.10
CA GLY A 465 14.54 22.83 -3.16
C GLY A 465 14.75 23.45 -1.78
N ILE A 466 15.97 23.84 -1.40
CA ILE A 466 16.24 24.63 -0.18
C ILE A 466 15.58 26.00 -0.29
N VAL A 467 15.75 26.66 -1.44
CA VAL A 467 15.15 27.97 -1.74
C VAL A 467 13.62 27.87 -1.72
N GLY A 468 13.08 26.81 -2.34
CA GLY A 468 11.65 26.51 -2.31
C GLY A 468 11.10 26.38 -0.89
N ARG A 469 11.73 25.57 -0.03
CA ARG A 469 11.31 25.33 1.36
C ARG A 469 11.32 26.59 2.21
N VAL A 470 12.42 27.35 2.20
CA VAL A 470 12.58 28.55 3.05
C VAL A 470 11.74 29.71 2.51
N GLY A 471 11.76 29.92 1.20
CA GLY A 471 11.00 30.98 0.55
C GLY A 471 9.49 30.81 0.71
N SER A 472 8.96 29.61 0.43
CA SER A 472 7.51 29.37 0.53
C SER A 472 7.00 29.45 1.96
N THR A 473 7.78 28.98 2.95
CA THR A 473 7.36 29.05 4.35
C THR A 473 7.48 30.46 4.92
N TRP A 474 8.45 31.26 4.48
CA TRP A 474 8.48 32.70 4.75
C TRP A 474 7.25 33.41 4.17
N LEU A 475 6.89 33.09 2.92
CA LEU A 475 5.66 33.60 2.30
C LEU A 475 4.42 33.14 3.06
N ALA A 476 4.37 31.90 3.55
CA ALA A 476 3.25 31.36 4.31
C ALA A 476 3.04 32.10 5.64
N ASP A 477 4.12 32.50 6.31
CA ASP A 477 4.03 33.32 7.52
C ASP A 477 3.52 34.76 7.25
N LYS A 478 3.68 35.27 6.02
CA LYS A 478 3.25 36.62 5.63
C LYS A 478 1.85 36.67 5.02
N TYR A 479 1.55 35.70 4.15
CA TYR A 479 0.35 35.69 3.30
C TYR A 479 -0.65 34.60 3.70
N GLY A 480 -0.33 33.73 4.65
CA GLY A 480 -1.15 32.60 5.07
C GLY A 480 -0.71 31.28 4.44
N ILE A 481 -0.84 30.18 5.19
CA ILE A 481 -0.35 28.86 4.79
C ILE A 481 -1.12 28.33 3.59
N TRP A 482 -2.45 28.46 3.60
CA TRP A 482 -3.31 27.88 2.57
C TRP A 482 -3.34 28.72 1.29
N ASN A 483 -3.05 30.02 1.41
CA ASN A 483 -2.82 30.90 0.27
C ASN A 483 -1.52 30.57 -0.48
N VAL A 484 -0.49 30.08 0.21
CA VAL A 484 0.78 29.67 -0.42
C VAL A 484 0.75 28.21 -0.86
N GLN A 485 0.10 27.32 -0.12
CA GLN A 485 -0.01 25.91 -0.46
C GLN A 485 -0.62 25.70 -1.86
N THR A 486 -1.70 26.42 -2.17
CA THR A 486 -2.44 26.24 -3.44
C THR A 486 -1.59 26.52 -4.69
N PRO A 487 -0.94 27.69 -4.85
CA PRO A 487 -0.09 27.95 -6.02
C PRO A 487 1.16 27.05 -6.04
N VAL A 488 1.65 26.62 -4.89
CA VAL A 488 2.77 25.66 -4.80
C VAL A 488 2.38 24.28 -5.33
N THR A 489 1.20 23.76 -4.96
CA THR A 489 0.68 22.50 -5.50
C THR A 489 0.44 22.60 -7.00
N LEU A 490 -0.10 23.73 -7.48
CA LEU A 490 -0.30 23.97 -8.92
C LEU A 490 1.03 24.00 -9.68
N GLY A 491 2.05 24.70 -9.15
CA GLY A 491 3.38 24.72 -9.74
C GLY A 491 4.05 23.35 -9.75
N THR A 492 3.79 22.53 -8.73
CA THR A 492 4.23 21.12 -8.70
C THR A 492 3.53 20.31 -9.79
N ALA A 493 2.21 20.49 -9.99
CA ALA A 493 1.48 19.82 -11.07
C ALA A 493 2.02 20.22 -12.45
N ALA A 494 2.20 21.53 -12.68
CA ALA A 494 2.68 22.07 -13.95
C ALA A 494 4.10 21.57 -14.29
N THR A 495 4.97 21.44 -13.29
CA THR A 495 6.33 20.93 -13.50
C THR A 495 6.36 19.43 -13.79
N ILE A 496 5.44 18.63 -13.23
CA ILE A 496 5.28 17.22 -13.60
C ILE A 496 4.81 17.11 -15.06
N TRP A 497 3.83 17.92 -15.47
CA TRP A 497 3.42 17.99 -16.88
C TRP A 497 4.58 18.36 -17.81
N ALA A 498 5.44 19.29 -17.40
CA ALA A 498 6.57 19.77 -18.19
C ALA A 498 7.66 18.72 -18.44
N ILE A 499 7.67 17.58 -17.72
CA ILE A 499 8.69 16.52 -17.90
C ILE A 499 8.65 15.94 -19.31
N LEU A 500 7.48 15.85 -19.96
CA LEU A 500 7.38 15.32 -21.33
C LEU A 500 8.13 16.18 -22.35
N GLY A 501 8.37 17.46 -22.03
CA GLY A 501 9.10 18.39 -22.90
C GLY A 501 10.62 18.38 -22.69
N VAL A 502 11.15 17.46 -21.88
CA VAL A 502 12.58 17.37 -21.61
C VAL A 502 13.26 16.57 -22.71
N HIS A 503 13.89 17.28 -23.66
CA HIS A 503 14.61 16.66 -24.78
C HIS A 503 16.08 17.13 -24.89
N SER A 504 16.49 18.04 -24.01
CA SER A 504 17.83 18.63 -24.03
C SER A 504 18.40 18.81 -22.62
N PRO A 505 19.74 18.91 -22.49
CA PRO A 505 20.41 19.28 -21.24
C PRO A 505 19.82 20.53 -20.58
N ALA A 506 19.55 21.58 -21.38
CA ALA A 506 19.00 22.84 -20.88
C ALA A 506 17.59 22.65 -20.30
N THR A 507 16.71 21.94 -21.02
CA THR A 507 15.35 21.65 -20.54
C THR A 507 15.35 20.79 -19.27
N LEU A 508 16.29 19.84 -19.15
CA LEU A 508 16.42 19.02 -17.96
C LEU A 508 16.79 19.87 -16.73
N VAL A 509 17.75 20.79 -16.87
CA VAL A 509 18.15 21.69 -15.79
C VAL A 509 16.99 22.60 -15.39
N VAL A 510 16.30 23.23 -16.35
CA VAL A 510 15.17 24.12 -16.07
C VAL A 510 14.05 23.39 -15.34
N VAL A 511 13.63 22.22 -15.83
CA VAL A 511 12.56 21.43 -15.20
C VAL A 511 12.99 20.93 -13.82
N SER A 512 14.24 20.47 -13.65
CA SER A 512 14.78 20.05 -12.35
C SER A 512 14.77 21.20 -11.33
N CYS A 513 15.13 22.42 -11.75
CA CYS A 513 15.10 23.61 -10.92
C CYS A 513 13.67 23.98 -10.49
N LEU A 514 12.76 24.08 -11.45
CA LEU A 514 11.37 24.44 -11.16
C LEU A 514 10.70 23.39 -10.28
N TYR A 515 10.83 22.12 -10.63
CA TYR A 515 10.28 21.02 -9.85
C TYR A 515 10.90 20.97 -8.44
N GLY A 516 12.21 21.17 -8.29
CA GLY A 516 12.88 21.22 -6.99
C GLY A 516 12.34 22.33 -6.08
N ILE A 517 12.14 23.54 -6.64
CA ILE A 517 11.55 24.68 -5.91
C ILE A 517 10.13 24.36 -5.45
N PHE A 518 9.25 23.91 -6.36
CA PHE A 518 7.84 23.67 -6.04
C PHE A 518 7.63 22.44 -5.16
N SER A 519 8.29 21.32 -5.44
CA SER A 519 8.18 20.10 -4.62
C SER A 519 8.74 20.30 -3.20
N GLY A 520 9.86 21.03 -3.09
CA GLY A 520 10.44 21.42 -1.80
C GLY A 520 9.50 22.34 -1.02
N ALA A 521 8.95 23.35 -1.70
CA ALA A 521 7.96 24.24 -1.12
C ALA A 521 6.71 23.48 -0.63
N TRP A 522 6.21 22.52 -1.42
CA TRP A 522 5.03 21.74 -1.11
C TRP A 522 5.19 20.98 0.20
N LEU A 523 6.31 20.27 0.36
CA LEU A 523 6.55 19.48 1.57
C LEU A 523 6.59 20.35 2.83
N ALA A 524 7.32 21.48 2.79
CA ALA A 524 7.48 22.35 3.94
C ALA A 524 6.19 23.06 4.36
N VAL A 525 5.41 23.56 3.39
CA VAL A 525 4.14 24.23 3.66
C VAL A 525 3.07 23.21 4.09
N SER A 526 3.08 21.99 3.54
CA SER A 526 2.13 20.92 3.94
C SER A 526 2.32 20.50 5.40
N VAL A 527 3.56 20.34 5.86
CA VAL A 527 3.86 20.00 7.27
C VAL A 527 3.40 21.13 8.20
N SER A 528 3.65 22.40 7.83
CA SER A 528 3.12 23.56 8.57
C SER A 528 1.59 23.59 8.59
N GLY A 529 0.96 23.29 7.44
CA GLY A 529 -0.49 23.25 7.25
C GLY A 529 -1.18 22.20 8.11
N LEU A 530 -0.69 20.97 8.12
CA LEU A 530 -1.20 19.88 8.98
C LEU A 530 -1.22 20.29 10.44
N VAL A 531 -0.12 20.89 10.88
CA VAL A 531 0.07 21.34 12.24
C VAL A 531 -0.82 22.54 12.59
N SER A 532 -1.14 23.40 11.60
CA SER A 532 -2.06 24.54 11.75
C SER A 532 -3.52 24.13 11.94
N LEU A 533 -3.88 22.88 11.58
CA LEU A 533 -5.23 22.34 11.77
C LEU A 533 -5.50 21.91 13.21
N ALA A 534 -4.46 21.72 14.04
CA ALA A 534 -4.63 21.36 15.44
C ALA A 534 -5.25 22.51 16.26
N SER A 535 -6.27 22.20 17.04
CA SER A 535 -6.99 23.16 17.89
C SER A 535 -6.20 23.50 19.15
N SER A 536 -5.36 22.59 19.64
CA SER A 536 -4.55 22.79 20.84
C SER A 536 -3.17 22.14 20.72
N PRO A 537 -2.15 22.62 21.45
CA PRO A 537 -0.81 22.01 21.43
C PRO A 537 -0.78 20.55 21.90
N SER A 538 -1.73 20.12 22.75
CA SER A 538 -1.77 18.77 23.33
C SER A 538 -2.23 17.69 22.36
N GLU A 539 -2.92 18.06 21.27
CA GLU A 539 -3.38 17.11 20.26
C GLU A 539 -2.50 17.07 18.99
N VAL A 540 -1.47 17.91 18.91
CA VAL A 540 -0.61 18.04 17.71
C VAL A 540 0.05 16.70 17.37
N GLY A 541 0.64 16.00 18.34
CA GLY A 541 1.34 14.74 18.10
C GLY A 541 0.42 13.63 17.59
N VAL A 542 -0.72 13.42 18.23
CA VAL A 542 -1.73 12.44 17.79
C VAL A 542 -2.33 12.81 16.43
N ARG A 543 -2.69 14.08 16.19
CA ARG A 543 -3.29 14.53 14.91
C ARG A 543 -2.29 14.39 13.76
N VAL A 544 -1.03 14.82 13.95
CA VAL A 544 0.04 14.63 12.96
C VAL A 544 0.32 13.14 12.73
N GLY A 545 0.35 12.35 13.80
CA GLY A 545 0.61 10.91 13.73
C GLY A 545 -0.44 10.16 12.90
N ILE A 546 -1.73 10.44 13.11
CA ILE A 546 -2.82 9.86 12.32
C ILE A 546 -2.69 10.29 10.86
N ALA A 547 -2.46 11.57 10.58
CA ALA A 547 -2.28 12.05 9.21
C ALA A 547 -1.11 11.37 8.50
N ASN A 548 0.04 11.22 9.18
CA ASN A 548 1.18 10.48 8.68
C ASN A 548 0.83 9.02 8.36
N ALA A 549 0.06 8.33 9.19
CA ALA A 549 -0.36 6.96 8.89
C ALA A 549 -1.16 6.88 7.57
N PHE A 550 -2.09 7.79 7.33
CA PHE A 550 -2.80 7.84 6.04
C PHE A 550 -1.87 8.21 4.88
N MET A 551 -0.97 9.17 5.07
CA MET A 551 0.02 9.57 4.08
C MET A 551 0.93 8.41 3.63
N SER A 552 1.27 7.49 4.53
CA SER A 552 2.08 6.31 4.19
C SER A 552 1.46 5.43 3.11
N LEU A 553 0.12 5.39 3.00
CA LEU A 553 -0.57 4.62 1.96
C LEU A 553 -0.24 5.14 0.56
N GLY A 554 -0.16 6.48 0.42
CA GLY A 554 0.17 7.12 -0.84
C GLY A 554 1.62 6.87 -1.27
N LEU A 555 2.58 6.99 -0.33
CA LEU A 555 3.99 6.69 -0.59
C LEU A 555 4.21 5.22 -0.93
N LEU A 556 3.58 4.31 -0.20
CA LEU A 556 3.74 2.87 -0.40
C LEU A 556 3.24 2.44 -1.78
N ALA A 557 2.13 3.02 -2.24
CA ALA A 557 1.53 2.72 -3.54
C ALA A 557 2.22 3.44 -4.71
N SER A 558 2.90 4.57 -4.47
CA SER A 558 3.44 5.45 -5.53
C SER A 558 4.39 4.73 -6.50
N GLY A 559 5.48 4.14 -5.98
CA GLY A 559 6.51 3.50 -6.80
C GLY A 559 6.01 2.34 -7.65
N PRO A 560 5.30 1.33 -7.09
CA PRO A 560 4.79 0.19 -7.86
C PRO A 560 3.78 0.61 -8.92
N LEU A 561 2.86 1.54 -8.63
CA LEU A 561 1.89 2.02 -9.62
C LEU A 561 2.59 2.72 -10.79
N GLN A 562 3.53 3.61 -10.50
CA GLN A 562 4.27 4.32 -11.53
C GLN A 562 5.17 3.37 -12.34
N GLY A 563 5.81 2.39 -11.69
CA GLY A 563 6.63 1.38 -12.36
C GLY A 563 5.83 0.45 -13.26
N ALA A 564 4.66 0.01 -12.80
CA ALA A 564 3.72 -0.80 -13.60
C ALA A 564 3.21 -0.02 -14.83
N LEU A 565 2.93 1.28 -14.67
CA LEU A 565 2.53 2.15 -15.78
C LEU A 565 3.68 2.39 -16.77
N LEU A 566 4.93 2.49 -16.29
CA LEU A 566 6.11 2.64 -17.13
C LEU A 566 6.36 1.40 -17.99
N SER A 567 6.15 0.20 -17.43
CA SER A 567 6.39 -1.11 -18.05
C SER A 567 7.85 -1.33 -18.50
N SER A 568 8.17 -2.54 -19.00
CA SER A 568 9.51 -2.86 -19.54
C SER A 568 9.85 -2.11 -20.84
N GLN A 569 8.87 -1.50 -21.50
CA GLN A 569 9.03 -0.76 -22.75
C GLN A 569 9.20 0.76 -22.54
N PHE A 570 9.32 1.23 -21.29
CA PHE A 570 9.50 2.65 -20.95
C PHE A 570 8.46 3.60 -21.57
N HIS A 571 7.17 3.27 -21.41
CA HIS A 571 6.05 4.12 -21.85
C HIS A 571 5.86 5.35 -20.94
N TRP A 572 6.78 6.30 -20.99
CA TRP A 572 6.88 7.47 -20.10
C TRP A 572 5.61 8.32 -19.97
N ILE A 573 4.79 8.36 -21.02
CA ILE A 573 3.53 9.12 -21.02
C ILE A 573 2.55 8.64 -19.95
N ARG A 574 2.49 7.32 -19.70
CA ARG A 574 1.51 6.71 -18.78
C ARG A 574 1.73 7.12 -17.33
N PRO A 575 2.90 6.87 -16.70
CA PRO A 575 3.12 7.27 -15.32
C PRO A 575 3.19 8.79 -15.15
N ASN A 576 3.61 9.53 -16.19
CA ASN A 576 3.64 10.98 -16.09
C ASN A 576 2.24 11.60 -16.11
N VAL A 577 1.38 11.24 -17.07
CA VAL A 577 -0.01 11.72 -17.12
C VAL A 577 -0.76 11.33 -15.85
N PHE A 578 -0.55 10.10 -15.36
CA PHE A 578 -1.11 9.65 -14.08
C PHE A 578 -0.68 10.57 -12.92
N SER A 579 0.62 10.78 -12.75
CA SER A 579 1.15 11.59 -11.65
C SER A 579 0.72 13.06 -11.78
N ALA A 580 0.81 13.64 -12.97
CA ALA A 580 0.45 15.03 -13.22
C ALA A 580 -1.05 15.29 -12.96
N THR A 581 -1.92 14.37 -13.38
CA THR A 581 -3.36 14.46 -13.14
C THR A 581 -3.69 14.37 -11.65
N LEU A 582 -3.07 13.45 -10.91
CA LEU A 582 -3.27 13.35 -9.46
C LEU A 582 -2.79 14.62 -8.72
N MET A 583 -1.69 15.24 -9.15
CA MET A 583 -1.25 16.52 -8.56
C MET A 583 -2.21 17.67 -8.89
N SER A 584 -2.78 17.70 -10.11
CA SER A 584 -3.83 18.65 -10.47
C SER A 584 -5.09 18.47 -9.61
N ILE A 585 -5.51 17.22 -9.36
CA ILE A 585 -6.63 16.91 -8.44
C ILE A 585 -6.31 17.39 -7.02
N SER A 586 -5.07 17.19 -6.57
CA SER A 586 -4.61 17.67 -5.25
C SER A 586 -4.66 19.20 -5.14
N THR A 587 -4.48 19.92 -6.26
CA THR A 587 -4.66 21.37 -6.31
C THR A 587 -6.12 21.76 -6.07
N VAL A 588 -7.07 21.05 -6.70
CA VAL A 588 -8.51 21.26 -6.46
C VAL A 588 -8.86 21.03 -5.00
N PHE A 589 -8.36 19.95 -4.39
CA PHE A 589 -8.60 19.67 -2.98
C PHE A 589 -7.96 20.72 -2.05
N SER A 590 -6.77 21.22 -2.41
CA SER A 590 -6.13 22.33 -1.69
C SER A 590 -6.99 23.61 -1.71
N ILE A 591 -7.67 23.91 -2.83
CA ILE A 591 -8.61 25.02 -2.95
C ILE A 591 -9.84 24.81 -2.04
N ILE A 592 -10.35 23.58 -1.96
CA ILE A 592 -11.46 23.24 -1.06
C ILE A 592 -11.05 23.48 0.39
N ILE A 593 -9.88 22.99 0.81
CA ILE A 593 -9.36 23.20 2.18
C ILE A 593 -9.25 24.70 2.48
N ARG A 594 -8.61 25.47 1.58
CA ARG A 594 -8.50 26.93 1.70
C ARG A 594 -9.88 27.58 1.90
N THR A 595 -10.86 27.19 1.09
CA THR A 595 -12.22 27.76 1.16
C THR A 595 -12.91 27.44 2.49
N LEU A 596 -12.78 26.20 2.98
CA LEU A 596 -13.36 25.79 4.26
C LEU A 596 -12.72 26.53 5.44
N ILE A 597 -11.40 26.71 5.42
CA ILE A 597 -10.67 27.41 6.48
C ILE A 597 -10.96 28.92 6.44
N SER A 598 -11.10 29.51 5.25
CA SER A 598 -11.43 30.92 5.09
C SER A 598 -12.81 31.21 5.67
N LYS A 599 -13.80 30.35 5.39
CA LYS A 599 -15.13 30.42 6.01
C LYS A 599 -15.07 30.24 7.53
N ARG A 600 -14.28 29.29 8.03
CA ARG A 600 -14.13 29.03 9.47
C ARG A 600 -13.50 30.22 10.22
N LYS A 601 -12.51 30.89 9.64
CA LYS A 601 -11.77 31.99 10.26
C LYS A 601 -12.31 33.38 9.90
N ASN A 602 -13.30 33.46 9.01
CA ASN A 602 -13.83 34.68 8.43
C ASN A 602 -12.73 35.65 7.95
N SER A 603 -11.68 35.10 7.33
CA SER A 603 -10.49 35.85 6.89
C SER A 603 -9.97 35.30 5.56
N GLN A 604 -9.43 36.19 4.73
CA GLN A 604 -8.73 35.83 3.49
C GLN A 604 -7.24 35.54 3.72
N TRP A 605 -6.70 35.90 4.89
CA TRP A 605 -5.30 35.68 5.26
C TRP A 605 -5.19 34.43 6.14
N ILE A 606 -5.07 33.26 5.52
CA ILE A 606 -5.18 31.94 6.18
C ILE A 606 -4.08 30.94 5.84
#